data_AF-A0A9D6Z390-F1
#
_entry.id   AF-A0A9D6Z390-F1
#
_cell.length_a   1.000
_cell.length_b   1.000
_cell.length_c   1.000
_cell.angle_alpha   90.00
_cell.angle_beta   90.00
_cell.angle_gamma   90.00
#
_symmetry.space_group_name_H-M   'P 1'
#
loop_
_entity.id
_entity.type
_entity.pdbx_description
1 polymer ?
#
loop_
_entity_poly.entity_id
_entity_poly.type
_entity_poly.pdbx_seq_one_letter_code
_entity_poly.pdbx_strand_id
1 'polypeptide(L)'
;MKSKYEIEEALTPEEIRSAETLWVENLDIRGTGQEKYQWYYQENPCGQGQIWLMRDGNTGKVIGTGGLGNRTILVGGKRLRAGLLADLAICKTHRLLGP
;
A
#
# COMPACT_ATOMS: atom_id res chain seq x y z
N MET A 1 -0.84 19.18 19.69
CA MET A 1 0.18 19.27 18.62
C MET A 1 -0.21 18.23 17.57
N LYS A 2 -0.56 18.63 16.34
CA LYS A 2 -0.85 17.65 15.28
C LYS A 2 0.45 16.93 14.91
N SER A 3 0.39 15.62 14.70
CA SER A 3 1.54 14.86 14.20
C SER A 3 1.90 15.35 12.80
N LYS A 4 3.19 15.37 12.44
CA LYS A 4 3.64 15.71 11.08
C LYS A 4 3.07 14.75 10.04
N TYR A 5 2.84 13.49 10.44
CA TYR A 5 2.29 12.45 9.60
C TYR A 5 1.20 11.67 10.36
N GLU A 6 0.14 11.32 9.65
CA GLU A 6 -0.98 10.50 10.17
C GLU A 6 -1.13 9.28 9.28
N ILE A 7 -1.43 8.11 9.87
CA ILE A 7 -1.59 6.84 9.14
C ILE A 7 -3.00 6.33 9.36
N GLU A 8 -3.66 5.92 8.28
CA GLU A 8 -5.00 5.35 8.29
C GLU A 8 -5.10 4.17 7.31
N GLU A 9 -6.04 3.25 7.54
CA GLU A 9 -6.36 2.21 6.57
C GLU A 9 -7.22 2.82 5.44
N ALA A 10 -6.95 2.44 4.19
CA ALA A 10 -7.78 2.82 3.05
C ALA A 10 -9.04 1.96 3.02
N LEU A 11 -10.20 2.58 3.25
CA LEU A 11 -11.49 1.88 3.36
C LEU A 11 -12.49 2.28 2.27
N THR A 12 -12.26 3.44 1.64
CA THR A 12 -13.13 3.99 0.61
C THR A 12 -12.52 3.85 -0.79
N PRO A 13 -13.34 3.82 -1.85
CA PRO A 13 -12.82 3.81 -3.22
C PRO A 13 -11.93 5.01 -3.56
N GLU A 14 -12.12 6.16 -2.91
CA GLU A 14 -11.30 7.36 -3.12
C GLU A 14 -9.89 7.23 -2.51
N GLU A 15 -9.81 6.64 -1.32
CA GLU A 15 -8.53 6.33 -0.66
C GLU A 15 -7.75 5.27 -1.45
N ILE A 16 -8.45 4.26 -1.97
CA ILE A 16 -7.83 3.26 -2.85
C ILE A 16 -7.28 3.91 -4.12
N ARG A 17 -8.04 4.78 -4.79
CA ARG A 17 -7.54 5.54 -5.95
C ARG A 17 -6.33 6.42 -5.62
N SER A 18 -6.27 6.95 -4.40
CA SER A 18 -5.12 7.71 -3.93
C SER A 18 -3.87 6.82 -3.80
N ALA A 19 -4.04 5.58 -3.34
CA ALA A 19 -2.97 4.60 -3.30
C ALA A 19 -2.49 4.20 -4.71
N GLU A 20 -3.43 3.89 -5.61
CA GLU A 20 -3.16 3.56 -7.02
C GLU A 20 -2.34 4.66 -7.71
N THR A 21 -2.74 5.92 -7.52
CA THR A 21 -2.03 7.08 -8.05
C THR A 21 -0.60 7.15 -7.51
N LEU A 22 -0.43 6.99 -6.19
CA LEU A 22 0.90 6.99 -5.59
C LEU A 22 1.78 5.85 -6.11
N TRP A 23 1.24 4.66 -6.33
CA TRP A 23 2.01 3.55 -6.88
C TRP A 23 2.48 3.84 -8.30
N VAL A 24 1.61 4.34 -9.17
CA VAL A 24 1.97 4.72 -10.55
C VAL A 24 3.08 5.77 -10.57
N GLU A 25 3.04 6.74 -9.66
CA GLU A 25 4.00 7.85 -9.64
C GLU A 25 5.35 7.51 -8.98
N ASN A 26 5.36 6.51 -8.10
CA ASN A 26 6.47 6.29 -7.16
C ASN A 26 7.08 4.89 -7.18
N LEU A 27 6.43 3.90 -7.80
CA LEU A 27 6.88 2.51 -7.90
C LEU A 27 6.95 2.07 -9.37
N ASP A 28 7.76 1.03 -9.62
CA ASP A 28 7.69 0.29 -10.88
C ASP A 28 6.60 -0.77 -10.78
N ILE A 29 5.42 -0.49 -11.32
CA ILE A 29 4.29 -1.41 -11.34
C ILE A 29 4.01 -1.90 -12.76
N ARG A 30 3.53 -3.14 -12.86
CA ARG A 30 3.02 -3.69 -14.12
C ARG A 30 1.54 -3.33 -14.28
N GLY A 31 1.18 -2.81 -15.44
CA GLY A 31 -0.19 -2.40 -15.74
C GLY A 31 -0.58 -1.11 -15.01
N THR A 32 -1.87 -0.93 -14.81
CA THR A 32 -2.43 0.21 -14.08
C THR A 32 -2.46 -0.03 -12.57
N GLY A 33 -2.56 1.05 -11.78
CA GLY A 33 -2.78 0.94 -10.34
C GLY A 33 -4.04 0.14 -9.99
N GLN A 34 -5.12 0.34 -10.75
CA GLN A 34 -6.39 -0.38 -10.56
C GLN A 34 -6.26 -1.90 -10.80
N GLU A 35 -5.61 -2.31 -11.90
CA GLU A 35 -5.39 -3.74 -12.19
C GLU A 35 -4.55 -4.39 -11.08
N LYS A 36 -3.52 -3.69 -10.60
CA LYS A 36 -2.71 -4.14 -9.46
C LYS A 36 -3.56 -4.25 -8.19
N TYR A 37 -4.39 -3.26 -7.88
CA TYR A 37 -5.29 -3.28 -6.73
C TYR A 37 -6.21 -4.50 -6.78
N GLN A 38 -6.90 -4.67 -7.91
CA GLN A 38 -7.83 -5.76 -8.13
C GLN A 38 -7.15 -7.11 -7.93
N TRP A 39 -6.01 -7.35 -8.58
CA TRP A 39 -5.30 -8.62 -8.48
C TRP A 39 -4.71 -8.91 -7.10
N TYR A 40 -4.02 -7.94 -6.48
CA TYR A 40 -3.20 -8.19 -5.29
C TYR A 40 -3.97 -8.04 -3.98
N TYR A 41 -4.95 -7.12 -3.92
CA TYR A 41 -5.66 -6.78 -2.68
C TYR A 41 -7.10 -7.27 -2.69
N GLN A 42 -7.83 -7.15 -3.81
CA GLN A 42 -9.25 -7.49 -3.86
C GLN A 42 -9.50 -8.98 -4.17
N GLU A 43 -8.85 -9.52 -5.20
CA GLU A 43 -9.06 -10.88 -5.75
C GLU A 43 -7.97 -11.87 -5.31
N ASN A 44 -7.22 -11.54 -4.26
CA ASN A 44 -6.17 -12.40 -3.75
C ASN A 44 -6.75 -13.74 -3.26
N PRO A 45 -6.29 -14.89 -3.81
CA PRO A 45 -6.80 -16.21 -3.42
C PRO A 45 -6.61 -16.56 -1.94
N CYS A 46 -5.68 -15.89 -1.26
CA CYS A 46 -5.42 -16.06 0.17
C CYS A 46 -6.26 -15.13 1.07
N GLY A 47 -7.22 -14.39 0.49
CA GLY A 47 -8.08 -13.42 1.17
C GLY A 47 -7.66 -11.98 0.93
N GLN A 48 -8.60 -11.06 1.13
CA GLN A 48 -8.42 -9.62 0.88
C GLN A 48 -7.20 -9.05 1.64
N GLY A 49 -6.43 -8.23 0.93
CA GLY A 49 -5.31 -7.49 1.52
C GLY A 49 -5.75 -6.17 2.16
N GLN A 50 -4.80 -5.51 2.81
CA GLN A 50 -4.99 -4.23 3.47
C GLN A 50 -4.04 -3.19 2.89
N ILE A 51 -4.47 -1.94 2.86
CA ILE A 51 -3.67 -0.79 2.40
C ILE A 51 -3.77 0.28 3.47
N TRP A 52 -2.63 0.88 3.80
CA TRP A 52 -2.54 2.05 4.65
C TRP A 52 -2.07 3.24 3.84
N LEU A 53 -2.62 4.40 4.18
CA LEU A 53 -2.26 5.70 3.64
C LEU A 53 -1.54 6.50 4.72
N MET A 54 -0.49 7.20 4.31
CA MET A 54 0.14 8.23 5.13
C MET A 54 -0.27 9.60 4.62
N ARG A 55 -0.81 10.44 5.51
CA ARG A 55 -1.14 11.84 5.24
C ARG A 55 -0.15 12.79 5.86
N ASP A 56 0.15 13.89 5.16
CA ASP A 56 0.81 15.05 5.75
C ASP A 56 -0.18 15.76 6.69
N GLY A 57 0.14 15.82 7.98
CA GLY A 57 -0.74 16.40 9.00
C GLY A 57 -1.01 17.89 8.83
N ASN A 58 -0.20 18.60 8.04
CA ASN A 58 -0.41 20.02 7.73
C ASN A 58 -1.37 20.24 6.56
N THR A 59 -1.27 19.41 5.52
CA THR A 59 -2.01 19.61 4.26
C THR A 59 -3.16 18.63 4.06
N GLY A 60 -3.21 17.53 4.83
CA GLY A 60 -4.17 16.43 4.68
C GLY A 60 -3.95 15.57 3.43
N LYS A 61 -2.92 15.88 2.62
CA LYS A 61 -2.63 15.16 1.38
C LYS A 61 -2.07 13.78 1.69
N VAL A 62 -2.50 12.78 0.93
CA VAL A 62 -1.90 11.45 0.93
C VAL A 62 -0.50 11.58 0.30
N ILE A 63 0.52 11.19 1.05
CA ILE A 63 1.93 11.30 0.67
C ILE A 63 2.68 9.97 0.78
N GLY A 64 2.01 8.90 1.19
CA GLY A 64 2.61 7.59 1.20
C GLY A 64 1.60 6.47 1.32
N THR A 65 2.06 5.28 1.00
CA THR A 65 1.29 4.04 1.07
C THR A 65 2.14 2.93 1.66
N GLY A 66 1.47 1.94 2.22
CA GLY A 66 2.01 0.61 2.51
C GLY A 66 0.88 -0.40 2.46
N GLY A 67 1.16 -1.64 2.10
CA GLY A 67 0.13 -2.66 1.96
C GLY A 67 0.54 -4.01 2.54
N LEU A 68 -0.46 -4.86 2.76
CA LEU A 68 -0.32 -6.21 3.26
C LEU A 68 -1.16 -7.15 2.39
N GLY A 69 -0.50 -8.02 1.63
CA GLY A 69 -1.15 -9.08 0.87
C GLY A 69 -1.08 -10.41 1.61
N ASN A 70 -2.20 -11.12 1.75
CA ASN A 70 -2.18 -12.45 2.35
C ASN A 70 -1.49 -13.46 1.41
N ARG A 71 -0.71 -14.38 1.97
CA ARG A 71 -0.02 -15.47 1.24
C ARG A 71 -0.02 -16.76 2.05
N THR A 72 0.05 -17.88 1.33
CA THR A 72 0.45 -19.17 1.89
C THR A 72 1.92 -19.40 1.55
N ILE A 73 2.76 -19.57 2.56
CA ILE A 73 4.21 -19.81 2.40
C ILE A 73 4.60 -21.17 2.96
N LEU A 74 5.63 -21.80 2.38
CA LEU A 74 6.19 -23.06 2.87
C LEU A 74 7.47 -22.76 3.65
N VAL A 75 7.46 -23.09 4.95
CA VAL A 75 8.62 -22.89 5.84
C VAL A 75 8.95 -24.23 6.49
N GLY A 76 10.13 -24.78 6.21
CA GLY A 76 10.56 -26.07 6.76
C GLY A 76 9.57 -27.21 6.51
N GLY A 77 8.96 -27.26 5.32
CA GLY A 77 7.95 -28.28 4.96
C GLY A 77 6.54 -28.02 5.50
N LYS A 78 6.31 -26.96 6.28
CA LYS A 78 4.99 -26.59 6.80
C LYS A 78 4.39 -25.42 6.03
N ARG A 79 3.10 -25.53 5.69
CA ARG A 79 2.34 -24.42 5.08
C ARG A 79 1.87 -23.46 6.16
N LEU A 80 2.20 -22.18 6.03
CA LEU A 80 1.81 -21.11 6.95
C LEU A 80 1.04 -20.02 6.20
N ARG A 81 0.06 -19.41 6.86
CA ARG A 81 -0.52 -18.14 6.39
C ARG A 81 0.34 -16.99 6.91
N ALA A 82 0.71 -16.10 6.02
CA ALA A 82 1.53 -14.93 6.32
C ALA A 82 1.04 -13.72 5.54
N GLY A 83 1.31 -12.53 6.08
CA GLY A 83 1.16 -11.29 5.34
C GLY A 83 2.47 -10.91 4.65
N LEU A 84 2.39 -10.56 3.37
CA LEU A 84 3.48 -9.99 2.61
C LEU A 84 3.32 -8.47 2.58
N LEU A 85 4.24 -7.77 3.26
CA LEU A 85 4.34 -6.32 3.14
C LEU A 85 4.68 -5.95 1.69
N ALA A 86 3.91 -5.02 1.13
CA ALA A 86 4.04 -4.60 -0.25
C ALA A 86 3.78 -3.10 -0.38
N ASP A 87 4.10 -2.58 -1.56
CA ASP A 87 3.68 -1.25 -2.01
C ASP A 87 3.97 -0.11 -1.04
N LEU A 88 5.15 -0.19 -0.41
CA LEU A 88 5.72 0.89 0.37
C LEU A 88 6.19 1.98 -0.59
N ALA A 89 5.40 3.06 -0.71
CA ALA A 89 5.73 4.19 -1.56
C ALA A 89 5.60 5.49 -0.77
N ILE A 90 6.54 6.40 -0.94
CA ILE A 90 6.49 7.76 -0.37
C ILE A 90 6.62 8.77 -1.51
N CYS A 91 5.85 9.85 -1.47
CA CYS A 91 6.00 10.99 -2.36
C CYS A 91 7.45 11.48 -2.38
N LYS A 92 8.01 11.73 -3.57
CA LYS A 92 9.43 12.13 -3.76
C LYS A 92 9.88 13.29 -2.88
N THR A 93 9.02 14.28 -2.66
CA THR A 93 9.29 15.47 -1.83
C THR A 93 9.39 15.18 -0.32
N HIS A 94 9.01 13.98 0.11
CA HIS A 94 8.99 13.54 1.50
C HIS A 94 10.02 12.43 1.79
N ARG A 95 10.86 12.07 0.81
CA ARG A 95 11.89 11.04 0.96
C ARG A 95 13.14 11.61 1.60
N LEU A 96 13.72 10.86 2.54
CA LEU A 96 15.03 11.17 3.14
C LEU A 96 16.18 10.44 2.41
N LEU A 97 15.92 9.23 1.92
CA LEU A 97 16.85 8.39 1.17
C LEU A 97 16.14 7.94 -0.12
N GLY A 98 16.86 7.92 -1.25
CA GLY A 98 16.25 7.62 -2.56
C GLY A 98 15.92 6.13 -2.76
N PRO A 99 15.40 5.79 -3.94
CA PRO A 99 13.99 5.98 -4.28
C PRO A 99 13.03 5.46 -3.20
#